data_AF-A0A9D9GEN8-F1
#
_entry.id   AF-A0A9D9GEN8-F1
#
_cell.length_a   1.000
_cell.length_b   1.000
_cell.length_c   1.000
_cell.angle_alpha   90.00
_cell.angle_beta   90.00
_cell.angle_gamma   90.00
#
_symmetry.space_group_name_H-M   'P 1'
#
loop_
_entity.id
_entity.type
_entity.pdbx_description
1 polymer ?
#
loop_
_entity_poly.entity_id
_entity_poly.type
_entity_poly.pdbx_seq_one_letter_code
_entity_poly.pdbx_strand_id
1 'polypeptide(L)'
;MNRNLPLKFYRMPANIIFFVGVPLFFFLFVLAYEPFGIVDFLSGAKGHYTLNLIIASLIVLGVTSLSRMLIFILRRGLRLSWATYTLWCLGEIVVSALMLSILMGISWAGIHPYFQVMSRCVLYMAAILVFPYLIFNLGILASVLRDEALAPQADEKSLLRLYDENKRLKLIVSADAVLYIKAEENYVHIVHLDNGKVKDFVLRASMRSLEPVLERHSLVRCHRSYYVNATHVELVKKDSVGYALARLDTEGVEPVPVSKRYYQALSALL
;
A
#
# COMPACT_ATOMS: atom_id res chain seq x y z
N MET A 1 4.50 -17.42 3.73
CA MET A 1 4.09 -16.32 2.81
C MET A 1 2.72 -15.83 3.24
N ASN A 2 2.56 -14.55 3.54
CA ASN A 2 1.28 -14.00 3.96
C ASN A 2 0.22 -14.29 2.88
N ARG A 3 -0.91 -14.93 3.23
CA ARG A 3 -1.95 -15.32 2.25
C ARG A 3 -2.65 -14.11 1.59
N ASN A 4 -2.49 -12.93 2.20
CA ASN A 4 -3.17 -11.70 1.83
C ASN A 4 -2.35 -10.89 0.83
N LEU A 5 -3.05 -10.22 -0.09
CA LEU A 5 -2.44 -9.32 -1.07
C LEU A 5 -1.79 -8.10 -0.36
N PRO A 6 -0.58 -7.67 -0.76
CA PRO A 6 0.07 -6.51 -0.16
C PRO A 6 -0.76 -5.23 -0.31
N LEU A 7 -0.72 -4.34 0.70
CA LEU A 7 -1.45 -3.07 0.70
C LEU A 7 -1.11 -2.18 -0.51
N LYS A 8 0.08 -2.35 -1.10
CA LYS A 8 0.54 -1.61 -2.28
C LYS A 8 -0.38 -1.81 -3.49
N PHE A 9 -1.00 -2.98 -3.64
CA PHE A 9 -1.96 -3.27 -4.71
C PHE A 9 -3.28 -2.50 -4.58
N TYR A 10 -3.63 -2.05 -3.38
CA TYR A 10 -4.84 -1.24 -3.12
C TYR A 10 -4.59 0.26 -3.27
N ARG A 11 -3.32 0.69 -3.41
CA ARG A 11 -2.97 2.10 -3.55
C ARG A 11 -3.30 2.60 -4.96
N MET A 12 -3.76 3.84 -5.04
CA MET A 12 -4.07 4.54 -6.29
C MET A 12 -2.99 4.43 -7.37
N PRO A 13 -1.69 4.66 -7.11
CA PRO A 13 -0.66 4.57 -8.15
C PRO A 13 -0.57 3.18 -8.80
N ALA A 14 -0.70 2.10 -8.03
CA ALA A 14 -0.69 0.75 -8.58
C ALA A 14 -1.89 0.51 -9.50
N ASN A 15 -3.09 0.96 -9.09
CA ASN A 15 -4.29 0.82 -9.90
C ASN A 15 -4.25 1.66 -11.18
N ILE A 16 -3.61 2.83 -11.16
CA ILE A 16 -3.42 3.68 -12.35
C ILE A 16 -2.56 2.97 -13.40
N ILE A 17 -1.51 2.26 -12.98
CA ILE A 17 -0.66 1.48 -13.90
C ILE A 17 -1.50 0.45 -14.67
N PHE A 18 -2.41 -0.25 -14.01
CA PHE A 18 -3.29 -1.20 -14.71
C PHE A 18 -4.33 -0.50 -15.59
N PHE A 19 -4.94 0.58 -15.08
CA PHE A 19 -5.96 1.35 -15.78
C PHE A 19 -5.47 1.92 -17.12
N VAL A 20 -4.25 2.48 -17.14
CA VAL A 20 -3.68 3.07 -18.37
C VAL A 20 -2.83 2.05 -19.13
N GLY A 21 -2.03 1.27 -18.42
CA GLY A 21 -1.02 0.39 -19.02
C GLY A 21 -1.60 -0.79 -19.77
N VAL A 22 -2.68 -1.42 -19.27
CA VAL A 22 -3.26 -2.61 -19.93
C VAL A 22 -3.92 -2.26 -21.26
N PRO A 23 -4.80 -1.23 -21.35
CA PRO A 23 -5.40 -0.84 -22.64
C PRO A 23 -4.35 -0.29 -23.62
N LEU A 24 -3.38 0.49 -23.13
CA LEU A 24 -2.30 1.02 -23.97
C LEU A 24 -1.43 -0.11 -24.53
N PHE A 25 -1.08 -1.10 -23.70
CA PHE A 25 -0.35 -2.27 -24.16
C PHE A 25 -1.14 -3.02 -25.23
N PHE A 26 -2.44 -3.28 -25.01
CA PHE A 26 -3.28 -3.97 -25.99
C PHE A 26 -3.28 -3.24 -27.34
N PHE A 27 -3.54 -1.93 -27.33
CA PHE A 27 -3.60 -1.12 -28.55
C PHE A 27 -2.25 -1.12 -29.31
N LEU A 28 -1.15 -0.82 -28.60
CA LEU A 28 0.18 -0.76 -29.21
C LEU A 28 0.67 -2.13 -29.68
N PHE A 29 0.38 -3.18 -28.93
CA PHE A 29 0.79 -4.55 -29.26
C PHE A 29 0.09 -5.04 -30.52
N VAL A 30 -1.23 -4.82 -30.63
CA VAL A 30 -1.98 -5.19 -31.83
C VAL A 30 -1.53 -4.35 -33.04
N LEU A 31 -1.28 -3.06 -32.85
CA LEU A 31 -0.84 -2.16 -33.91
C LEU A 31 0.57 -2.47 -34.44
N ALA A 32 1.50 -2.84 -33.57
CA ALA A 32 2.90 -3.03 -33.94
C ALA A 32 3.24 -4.46 -34.40
N TYR A 33 2.57 -5.47 -33.83
CA TYR A 33 2.95 -6.88 -34.02
C TYR A 33 1.93 -7.73 -34.78
N GLU A 34 0.72 -7.23 -34.99
CA GLU A 34 -0.36 -7.95 -35.69
C GLU A 34 -0.46 -9.44 -35.28
N PRO A 35 -0.57 -9.73 -33.97
CA PRO A 35 -0.36 -11.06 -33.46
C PRO A 35 -1.43 -12.03 -33.96
N PHE A 36 -1.03 -13.26 -34.29
CA PHE A 36 -1.93 -14.38 -34.57
C PHE A 36 -2.99 -14.13 -35.67
N GLY A 37 -2.71 -13.24 -36.63
CA GLY A 37 -3.66 -12.90 -37.68
C GLY A 37 -4.90 -12.13 -37.16
N ILE A 38 -4.76 -11.42 -36.04
CA ILE A 38 -5.86 -10.65 -35.44
C ILE A 38 -6.39 -9.55 -36.36
N VAL A 39 -5.57 -9.08 -37.31
CA VAL A 39 -5.98 -8.05 -38.30
C VAL A 39 -7.11 -8.54 -39.18
N ASP A 40 -6.98 -9.74 -39.75
CA ASP A 40 -8.04 -10.35 -40.58
C ASP A 40 -9.31 -10.62 -39.77
N PHE A 41 -9.15 -10.94 -38.49
CA PHE A 41 -10.30 -11.17 -37.61
C PHE A 41 -11.03 -9.86 -37.27
N LEU A 42 -10.28 -8.81 -36.91
CA LEU A 42 -10.80 -7.50 -36.56
C LEU A 42 -11.28 -6.71 -37.78
N SER A 43 -10.78 -6.98 -39.00
CA SER A 43 -11.32 -6.38 -40.22
C SER A 43 -12.77 -6.77 -40.44
N GLY A 44 -13.18 -7.95 -39.96
CA GLY A 44 -14.54 -8.46 -40.12
C GLY A 44 -14.89 -8.70 -41.59
N ALA A 45 -16.16 -8.99 -41.86
CA ALA A 45 -16.64 -9.21 -43.22
C ALA A 45 -16.59 -7.95 -44.11
N LYS A 46 -16.60 -6.76 -43.50
CA LYS A 46 -16.72 -5.45 -44.18
C LYS A 46 -15.40 -4.68 -44.28
N GLY A 47 -14.29 -5.22 -43.77
CA GLY A 47 -12.97 -4.59 -43.85
C GLY A 47 -12.73 -3.40 -42.91
N HIS A 48 -13.53 -3.21 -41.85
CA HIS A 48 -13.43 -2.07 -40.93
C HIS A 48 -12.43 -2.30 -39.78
N TYR A 49 -11.18 -2.60 -40.09
CA TYR A 49 -10.14 -2.94 -39.10
C TYR A 49 -9.91 -1.83 -38.07
N THR A 50 -9.58 -0.61 -38.51
CA THR A 50 -9.19 0.50 -37.63
C THR A 50 -10.27 0.86 -36.61
N LEU A 51 -11.54 0.86 -37.06
CA LEU A 51 -12.67 1.14 -36.19
C LEU A 51 -12.84 0.03 -35.13
N ASN A 52 -12.77 -1.23 -35.54
CA ASN A 52 -12.91 -2.36 -34.64
C ASN A 52 -11.77 -2.44 -33.62
N LEU A 53 -10.54 -2.07 -34.01
CA LEU A 53 -9.40 -1.95 -33.11
C LEU A 53 -9.60 -0.85 -32.06
N ILE A 54 -10.07 0.33 -32.46
CA ILE A 54 -10.37 1.43 -31.53
C ILE A 54 -11.44 1.00 -30.53
N ILE A 55 -12.54 0.40 -31.00
CA ILE A 55 -13.62 -0.06 -30.12
C ILE A 55 -13.11 -1.16 -29.18
N ALA A 56 -12.32 -2.13 -29.66
CA ALA A 56 -11.74 -3.17 -28.82
C ALA A 56 -10.86 -2.57 -27.69
N SER A 57 -10.06 -1.55 -28.03
CA SER A 57 -9.21 -0.85 -27.06
C SER A 57 -10.04 -0.07 -26.03
N LEU A 58 -11.15 0.56 -26.46
CA LEU A 58 -12.10 1.23 -25.56
C LEU A 58 -12.83 0.24 -24.65
N ILE A 59 -13.15 -0.97 -25.13
CA ILE A 59 -13.73 -2.04 -24.31
C ILE A 59 -12.75 -2.43 -23.19
N VAL A 60 -11.48 -2.65 -23.53
CA VAL A 60 -10.44 -2.98 -22.53
C VAL A 60 -10.30 -1.84 -21.52
N LEU A 61 -10.25 -0.59 -21.98
CA LEU A 61 -10.20 0.59 -21.10
C LEU A 61 -11.43 0.68 -20.18
N GLY A 62 -12.64 0.49 -20.71
CA GLY A 62 -13.88 0.57 -19.95
C GLY A 62 -13.97 -0.50 -18.86
N VAL A 63 -13.67 -1.75 -19.22
CA VAL A 63 -13.72 -2.89 -18.28
C VAL A 63 -12.65 -2.74 -17.19
N THR A 64 -11.41 -2.41 -17.56
CA THR A 64 -10.33 -2.21 -16.58
C THR A 64 -10.61 -1.01 -15.67
N SER A 65 -11.12 0.10 -16.20
CA SER A 65 -11.52 1.29 -15.43
C SER A 65 -12.59 0.96 -14.38
N LEU A 66 -13.70 0.36 -14.81
CA LEU A 66 -14.82 0.01 -13.94
C LEU A 66 -14.37 -0.96 -12.84
N SER A 67 -13.56 -1.95 -13.23
CA SER A 67 -13.03 -2.95 -12.31
C SER A 67 -12.11 -2.35 -11.25
N ARG A 68 -11.18 -1.47 -11.64
CA ARG A 68 -10.26 -0.80 -10.69
C ARG A 68 -11.00 0.18 -9.78
N MET A 69 -12.01 0.88 -10.30
CA MET A 69 -12.91 1.70 -9.48
C MET A 69 -13.63 0.86 -8.41
N LEU A 70 -14.09 -0.35 -8.77
CA LEU A 70 -14.75 -1.26 -7.85
C LEU A 70 -13.82 -1.73 -6.72
N ILE A 71 -12.57 -2.10 -7.05
CA ILE A 71 -11.55 -2.45 -6.02
C ILE A 71 -11.28 -1.25 -5.11
N PHE A 72 -11.20 -0.04 -5.66
CA PHE A 72 -10.95 1.17 -4.86
C PHE A 72 -12.08 1.48 -3.87
N ILE A 73 -13.34 1.28 -4.28
CA ILE A 73 -14.51 1.48 -3.40
C ILE A 73 -14.56 0.39 -2.32
N LEU A 74 -14.38 -0.87 -2.72
CA LEU A 74 -14.51 -2.03 -1.83
C LEU A 74 -13.27 -2.28 -0.95
N ARG A 75 -12.19 -1.49 -1.10
CA ARG A 75 -10.95 -1.58 -0.31
C ARG A 75 -11.14 -1.47 1.20
N ARG A 76 -12.24 -0.85 1.65
CA ARG A 76 -12.55 -0.65 3.08
C ARG A 76 -13.05 -1.93 3.77
N GLY A 77 -13.46 -2.95 3.00
CA GLY A 77 -14.02 -4.20 3.55
C GLY A 77 -13.42 -5.51 3.00
N LEU A 78 -12.75 -5.48 1.84
CA LEU A 78 -12.22 -6.70 1.21
C LEU A 78 -10.72 -6.88 1.46
N ARG A 79 -10.37 -7.92 2.23
CA ARG A 79 -9.02 -8.49 2.24
C ARG A 79 -8.97 -9.58 1.17
N LEU A 80 -8.41 -9.24 0.01
CA LEU A 80 -8.24 -10.17 -1.11
C LEU A 80 -7.03 -11.06 -0.84
N SER A 81 -7.21 -12.34 -1.10
CA SER A 81 -6.10 -13.28 -1.23
C SER A 81 -5.50 -13.19 -2.64
N TRP A 82 -4.30 -13.75 -2.82
CA TRP A 82 -3.67 -13.88 -4.13
C TRP A 82 -4.58 -14.61 -5.14
N ALA A 83 -5.20 -15.72 -4.74
CA ALA A 83 -6.07 -16.50 -5.61
C ALA A 83 -7.29 -15.70 -6.07
N THR A 84 -7.94 -14.97 -5.15
CA THR A 84 -9.11 -14.14 -5.48
C THR A 84 -8.74 -12.97 -6.39
N TYR A 85 -7.56 -12.37 -6.22
CA TYR A 85 -7.08 -11.29 -7.08
C TYR A 85 -6.70 -11.79 -8.48
N THR A 86 -6.04 -12.96 -8.59
CA THR A 86 -5.76 -13.58 -9.90
C THR A 86 -7.05 -13.92 -10.63
N LEU A 87 -8.03 -14.52 -9.92
CA LEU A 87 -9.35 -14.81 -10.49
C LEU A 87 -10.06 -13.53 -10.96
N TRP A 88 -9.91 -12.43 -10.22
CA TRP A 88 -10.46 -11.13 -10.61
C TRP A 88 -9.85 -10.62 -11.93
N CYS A 89 -8.53 -10.71 -12.09
CA CYS A 89 -7.85 -10.33 -13.34
C CYS A 89 -8.29 -11.21 -14.51
N LEU A 90 -8.45 -12.53 -14.29
CA LEU A 90 -9.00 -13.43 -15.30
C LEU A 90 -10.44 -13.07 -15.66
N GLY A 91 -11.24 -12.67 -14.67
CA GLY A 91 -12.59 -12.15 -14.87
C GLY A 91 -12.63 -10.92 -15.77
N GLU A 92 -11.70 -9.97 -15.60
CA GLU A 92 -11.57 -8.80 -16.49
C GLU A 92 -11.33 -9.21 -17.94
N ILE A 93 -10.39 -10.14 -18.18
CA ILE A 93 -10.08 -10.64 -19.53
C ILE A 93 -11.33 -11.29 -20.16
N VAL A 94 -12.03 -12.14 -19.40
CA VAL A 94 -13.24 -12.83 -19.88
C VAL A 94 -14.34 -11.81 -20.21
N VAL A 95 -14.59 -10.84 -19.34
CA VAL A 95 -15.60 -9.80 -19.58
C VAL A 95 -15.26 -8.97 -20.82
N SER A 96 -14.00 -8.55 -20.98
CA SER A 96 -13.56 -7.83 -22.18
C SER A 96 -13.73 -8.69 -23.45
N ALA A 97 -13.44 -9.99 -23.38
CA ALA A 97 -13.62 -10.91 -24.50
C ALA A 97 -15.09 -11.11 -24.89
N LEU A 98 -15.99 -11.22 -23.91
CA LEU A 98 -17.43 -11.34 -24.14
C LEU A 98 -18.02 -10.05 -24.72
N MET A 99 -17.55 -8.88 -24.27
CA MET A 99 -17.96 -7.61 -24.87
C MET A 99 -17.47 -7.49 -26.31
N LEU A 100 -16.24 -7.90 -26.61
CA LEU A 100 -15.70 -7.93 -27.97
C LEU A 100 -16.43 -8.95 -28.86
N SER A 101 -16.84 -10.10 -28.32
CA SER A 101 -17.55 -11.13 -29.11
C SER A 101 -18.91 -10.65 -29.62
N ILE A 102 -19.59 -9.75 -28.90
CA ILE A 102 -20.84 -9.15 -29.38
C ILE A 102 -20.56 -8.32 -30.65
N LEU A 103 -19.54 -7.45 -30.62
CA LEU A 103 -19.15 -6.62 -31.77
C LEU A 103 -18.72 -7.48 -32.97
N MET A 104 -17.86 -8.47 -32.72
CA MET A 104 -17.36 -9.36 -33.78
C MET A 104 -18.44 -10.30 -34.30
N GLY A 105 -19.39 -10.70 -33.46
CA GLY A 105 -20.55 -11.50 -33.87
C GLY A 105 -21.43 -10.77 -34.87
N ILE A 106 -21.61 -9.46 -34.69
CA ILE A 106 -22.29 -8.60 -35.68
C ILE A 106 -21.44 -8.44 -36.94
N SER A 107 -20.13 -8.26 -36.79
CA SER A 107 -19.20 -8.04 -37.92
C SER A 107 -19.05 -9.26 -38.83
N TRP A 108 -19.25 -10.47 -38.28
CA TRP A 108 -19.18 -11.75 -38.99
C TRP A 108 -20.55 -12.42 -39.19
N ALA A 109 -21.64 -11.66 -38.97
CA ALA A 109 -23.00 -12.17 -39.06
C ALA A 109 -23.26 -12.83 -40.42
N GLY A 110 -23.73 -14.08 -40.40
CA GLY A 110 -24.04 -14.87 -41.61
C GLY A 110 -22.86 -15.62 -42.24
N ILE A 111 -21.61 -15.40 -41.77
CA ILE A 111 -20.42 -16.12 -42.27
C ILE A 111 -19.98 -17.19 -41.27
N HIS A 112 -19.81 -16.81 -40.01
CA HIS A 112 -19.38 -17.73 -38.95
C HIS A 112 -20.43 -17.82 -37.84
N PRO A 113 -20.63 -19.00 -37.24
CA PRO A 113 -21.50 -19.15 -36.09
C PRO A 113 -20.93 -18.37 -34.89
N TYR A 114 -21.81 -17.72 -34.12
CA TYR A 114 -21.42 -16.85 -33.00
C TYR A 114 -20.45 -17.51 -32.01
N PHE A 115 -20.65 -18.79 -31.69
CA PHE A 115 -19.80 -19.52 -30.74
C PHE A 115 -18.34 -19.66 -31.21
N GLN A 116 -18.11 -19.79 -32.53
CA GLN A 116 -16.75 -19.80 -33.09
C GLN A 116 -16.10 -18.42 -33.01
N VAL A 117 -16.85 -17.35 -33.24
CA VAL A 117 -16.36 -15.97 -33.10
C VAL A 117 -16.03 -15.67 -31.64
N MET A 118 -16.91 -16.07 -30.72
CA MET A 118 -16.73 -15.89 -29.28
C MET A 118 -15.49 -16.62 -28.76
N SER A 119 -15.30 -17.88 -29.13
CA SER A 119 -14.11 -18.65 -28.73
C SER A 119 -12.82 -18.02 -29.25
N ARG A 120 -12.80 -17.51 -30.49
CA ARG A 120 -11.66 -16.75 -31.04
C ARG A 120 -11.41 -15.45 -30.26
N CYS A 121 -12.44 -14.69 -29.91
CA CYS A 121 -12.29 -13.49 -29.07
C CYS A 121 -11.66 -13.82 -27.70
N VAL A 122 -12.13 -14.88 -27.04
CA VAL A 122 -11.56 -15.33 -25.76
C VAL A 122 -10.08 -15.70 -25.93
N LEU A 123 -9.73 -16.43 -26.98
CA LEU A 123 -8.34 -16.80 -27.27
C LEU A 123 -7.46 -15.59 -27.52
N TYR A 124 -7.85 -14.65 -28.39
CA TYR A 124 -7.07 -13.45 -28.67
C TYR A 124 -6.89 -12.58 -27.41
N MET A 125 -7.98 -12.35 -26.67
CA MET A 125 -7.94 -11.52 -25.47
C MET A 125 -7.10 -12.16 -24.36
N ALA A 126 -7.23 -13.46 -24.15
CA ALA A 126 -6.39 -14.18 -23.19
C ALA A 126 -4.92 -14.17 -23.62
N ALA A 127 -4.64 -14.48 -24.89
CA ALA A 127 -3.27 -14.51 -25.40
C ALA A 127 -2.58 -13.15 -25.29
N ILE A 128 -3.28 -12.04 -25.54
CA ILE A 128 -2.69 -10.70 -25.51
C ILE A 128 -2.65 -10.14 -24.09
N LEU A 129 -3.74 -10.22 -23.33
CA LEU A 129 -3.87 -9.51 -22.04
C LEU A 129 -3.17 -10.23 -20.89
N VAL A 130 -2.94 -11.54 -20.96
CA VAL A 130 -2.20 -12.25 -19.88
C VAL A 130 -0.80 -11.64 -19.67
N PHE A 131 -0.12 -11.20 -20.74
CA PHE A 131 1.20 -10.60 -20.65
C PHE A 131 1.26 -9.31 -19.83
N PRO A 132 0.50 -8.23 -20.12
CA PRO A 132 0.56 -7.01 -19.33
C PRO A 132 0.09 -7.23 -17.88
N TYR A 133 -0.90 -8.10 -17.64
CA TYR A 133 -1.26 -8.46 -16.27
C TYR A 133 -0.10 -9.15 -15.55
N LEU A 134 0.59 -10.10 -16.18
CA LEU A 134 1.73 -10.78 -15.58
C LEU A 134 2.88 -9.81 -15.29
N ILE A 135 3.27 -8.99 -16.28
CA ILE A 135 4.38 -8.04 -16.18
C ILE A 135 4.12 -7.02 -15.06
N PHE A 136 2.93 -6.41 -15.02
CA PHE A 136 2.63 -5.41 -13.99
C PHE A 136 2.50 -6.02 -12.60
N ASN A 137 1.90 -7.21 -12.47
CA ASN A 137 1.82 -7.90 -11.18
C ASN A 137 3.21 -8.27 -10.65
N LEU A 138 4.08 -8.82 -11.50
CA LEU A 138 5.46 -9.14 -11.14
C LEU A 138 6.27 -7.88 -10.82
N GLY A 139 6.10 -6.79 -11.58
CA GLY A 139 6.77 -5.53 -11.32
C GLY A 139 6.39 -4.92 -9.97
N ILE A 140 5.09 -4.95 -9.61
CA ILE A 140 4.63 -4.49 -8.30
C ILE A 140 5.14 -5.43 -7.20
N LEU A 141 5.07 -6.75 -7.39
CA LEU A 141 5.58 -7.71 -6.41
C LEU A 141 7.08 -7.53 -6.18
N ALA A 142 7.88 -7.38 -7.25
CA ALA A 142 9.31 -7.10 -7.16
C ALA A 142 9.57 -5.79 -6.40
N SER A 143 8.74 -4.76 -6.62
CA SER A 143 8.84 -3.51 -5.86
C SER A 143 8.48 -3.70 -4.37
N VAL A 144 7.53 -4.57 -4.03
CA VAL A 144 7.19 -4.89 -2.64
C VAL A 144 8.33 -5.64 -1.98
N LEU A 145 8.87 -6.67 -2.65
CA LEU A 145 10.00 -7.44 -2.13
C LEU A 145 11.26 -6.58 -1.98
N ARG A 146 11.48 -5.64 -2.93
CA ARG A 146 12.55 -4.66 -2.84
C ARG A 146 12.34 -3.71 -1.66
N ASP A 147 11.12 -3.20 -1.47
CA ASP A 147 10.79 -2.35 -0.33
C ASP A 147 10.94 -3.12 1.00
N GLU A 148 10.64 -4.42 1.04
CA GLU A 148 10.86 -5.27 2.23
C GLU A 148 12.34 -5.58 2.47
N ALA A 149 13.14 -5.73 1.41
CA ALA A 149 14.58 -5.97 1.51
C ALA A 149 15.39 -4.70 1.82
N LEU A 150 14.92 -3.54 1.34
CA LEU A 150 15.50 -2.21 1.59
C LEU A 150 14.89 -1.51 2.79
N ALA A 151 13.72 -1.96 3.26
CA ALA A 151 13.27 -1.62 4.60
C ALA A 151 14.46 -1.94 5.50
N PRO A 152 14.91 -0.98 6.33
CA PRO A 152 15.91 -1.31 7.32
C PRO A 152 15.41 -2.59 7.97
N GLN A 153 16.23 -3.65 7.95
CA GLN A 153 15.98 -4.78 8.83
C GLN A 153 15.71 -4.12 10.16
N ALA A 154 14.45 -4.16 10.60
CA ALA A 154 14.08 -3.62 11.88
C ALA A 154 14.90 -4.49 12.82
N ASP A 155 16.08 -3.99 13.16
CA ASP A 155 17.01 -4.57 14.11
C ASP A 155 16.14 -4.96 15.30
N GLU A 156 16.45 -5.99 16.09
CA GLU A 156 15.61 -6.23 17.28
C GLU A 156 15.50 -4.98 18.18
N LYS A 157 16.39 -4.00 17.97
CA LYS A 157 16.40 -2.63 18.48
C LYS A 157 15.43 -1.61 17.81
N SER A 158 14.66 -1.97 16.80
CA SER A 158 13.71 -1.09 16.11
C SER A 158 12.26 -1.30 16.57
N LEU A 159 11.90 -2.50 17.04
CA LEU A 159 10.55 -2.78 17.53
C LEU A 159 10.48 -2.73 19.05
N LEU A 160 9.83 -1.70 19.57
CA LEU A 160 9.54 -1.55 20.98
C LEU A 160 8.41 -2.51 21.39
N ARG A 161 8.76 -3.56 22.13
CA ARG A 161 7.81 -4.53 22.70
C ARG A 161 7.52 -4.19 24.17
N LEU A 162 6.30 -3.78 24.45
CA LEU A 162 5.88 -3.34 25.79
C LEU A 162 5.02 -4.40 26.47
N TYR A 163 5.44 -4.76 27.68
CA TYR A 163 4.83 -5.79 28.51
C TYR A 163 4.15 -5.14 29.72
N ASP A 164 3.01 -5.71 30.10
CA ASP A 164 2.26 -5.37 31.33
C ASP A 164 2.98 -5.94 32.58
N GLU A 165 2.53 -5.56 33.78
CA GLU A 165 3.05 -6.08 35.07
C GLU A 165 3.07 -7.62 35.14
N ASN A 166 2.10 -8.27 34.47
CA ASN A 166 1.98 -9.72 34.36
C ASN A 166 2.85 -10.34 33.25
N LYS A 167 3.85 -9.62 32.71
CA LYS A 167 4.72 -10.04 31.59
C LYS A 167 3.96 -10.45 30.32
N ARG A 168 2.73 -9.95 30.13
CA ARG A 168 1.95 -10.16 28.91
C ARG A 168 2.25 -9.05 27.91
N LEU A 169 2.55 -9.40 26.67
CA LEU A 169 2.79 -8.44 25.59
C LEU A 169 1.49 -7.70 25.27
N LYS A 170 1.50 -6.36 25.34
CA LYS A 170 0.33 -5.51 25.13
C LYS A 170 0.44 -4.61 23.91
N LEU A 171 1.65 -4.13 23.61
CA LEU A 171 1.91 -3.25 22.47
C LEU A 171 3.22 -3.64 21.79
N ILE A 172 3.19 -3.65 20.46
CA ILE A 172 4.37 -3.70 19.61
C ILE A 172 4.29 -2.49 18.70
N VAL A 173 5.27 -1.61 18.79
CA VAL A 173 5.34 -0.37 18.00
C VAL A 173 6.77 -0.17 17.51
N SER A 174 6.95 0.52 16.38
CA SER A 174 8.29 0.96 15.98
C SER A 174 8.80 1.97 16.99
N ALA A 175 10.04 1.83 17.47
CA ALA A 175 10.71 2.78 18.34
C ALA A 175 10.74 4.18 17.70
N ASP A 176 11.00 4.24 16.39
CA ASP A 176 10.99 5.46 15.58
C ASP A 176 9.60 6.07 15.40
N ALA A 177 8.52 5.37 15.79
CA ALA A 177 7.18 5.94 15.77
C ALA A 177 6.74 6.46 17.13
N VAL A 178 7.51 6.19 18.20
CA VAL A 178 7.20 6.68 19.54
C VAL A 178 7.70 8.12 19.66
N LEU A 179 6.80 9.03 20.04
CA LEU A 179 7.10 10.43 20.22
C LEU A 179 7.62 10.69 21.64
N TYR A 180 6.81 10.34 22.63
CA TYR A 180 7.16 10.42 24.04
C TYR A 180 6.35 9.44 24.88
N ILE A 181 6.83 9.22 26.09
CA ILE A 181 6.20 8.35 27.08
C ILE A 181 6.05 9.15 28.37
N LYS A 182 4.83 9.18 28.92
CA LYS A 182 4.48 9.89 30.15
C LYS A 182 4.05 8.89 31.22
N ALA A 183 4.57 9.06 32.43
CA ALA A 183 4.14 8.31 33.60
C ALA A 183 3.04 9.06 34.36
N GLU A 184 1.96 8.35 34.69
CA GLU A 184 0.83 8.87 35.46
C GLU A 184 0.39 7.80 36.48
N GLU A 185 0.74 8.02 37.75
CA GLU A 185 0.51 7.08 38.85
C GLU A 185 1.05 5.65 38.56
N ASN A 186 0.16 4.70 38.31
CA ASN A 186 0.45 3.29 38.02
C ASN A 186 0.34 2.95 36.52
N TYR A 187 0.14 3.97 35.69
CA TYR A 187 -0.03 3.84 34.25
C TYR A 187 1.05 4.64 33.51
N VAL A 188 1.34 4.17 32.30
CA VAL A 188 2.27 4.80 31.38
C VAL A 188 1.52 5.02 30.08
N HIS A 189 1.48 6.28 29.66
CA HIS A 189 0.94 6.74 28.39
C HIS A 189 2.06 6.68 27.35
N ILE A 190 1.86 5.88 26.31
CA ILE A 190 2.79 5.75 25.18
C ILE A 190 2.16 6.46 23.99
N VAL A 191 2.70 7.63 23.67
CA VAL A 191 2.23 8.43 22.54
C VAL A 191 3.06 8.09 21.31
N HIS A 192 2.39 7.57 20.29
CA HIS A 192 3.05 7.09 19.07
C HIS A 192 2.28 7.48 17.81
N LEU A 193 2.98 7.44 16.68
CA LEU A 193 2.42 7.62 15.35
C LEU A 193 1.92 6.27 14.82
N ASP A 194 0.68 6.24 14.34
CA ASP A 194 0.11 5.11 13.62
C ASP A 194 -0.51 5.62 12.32
N ASN A 195 0.09 5.25 11.19
CA ASN A 195 -0.33 5.70 9.85
C ASN A 195 -0.47 7.24 9.75
N GLY A 196 0.43 7.99 10.37
CA GLY A 196 0.45 9.46 10.37
C GLY A 196 -0.54 10.11 11.34
N LYS A 197 -1.23 9.34 12.19
CA LYS A 197 -2.09 9.87 13.25
C LYS A 197 -1.45 9.62 14.61
N VAL A 198 -1.47 10.64 15.48
CA VAL A 198 -1.05 10.51 16.88
C VAL A 198 -2.07 9.65 17.63
N LYS A 199 -1.59 8.63 18.34
CA LYS A 199 -2.38 7.78 19.23
C LYS A 199 -1.72 7.72 20.60
N ASP A 200 -2.55 7.67 21.63
CA ASP A 200 -2.14 7.44 23.00
C ASP A 200 -2.56 6.03 23.42
N PHE A 201 -1.60 5.24 23.91
CA PHE A 201 -1.84 3.90 24.45
C PHE A 201 -1.49 3.86 25.93
N VAL A 202 -2.46 3.48 26.76
CA VAL A 202 -2.28 3.36 28.21
C VAL A 202 -1.86 1.94 28.58
N LEU A 203 -0.72 1.83 29.25
CA LEU A 203 -0.17 0.57 29.75
C LEU A 203 -0.04 0.63 31.27
N ARG A 204 -0.56 -0.37 31.98
CA ARG A 204 -0.29 -0.55 33.41
C ARG A 204 1.13 -1.09 33.57
N ALA A 205 2.06 -0.21 33.90
CA ALA A 205 3.47 -0.56 34.11
C ALA A 205 4.15 0.54 34.92
N SER A 206 5.28 0.22 35.54
CA SER A 206 6.13 1.25 36.13
C SER A 206 7.12 1.78 35.10
N MET A 207 7.51 3.06 35.18
CA MET A 207 8.59 3.59 34.33
C MET A 207 9.90 2.82 34.52
N ARG A 208 10.17 2.39 35.75
CA ARG A 208 11.38 1.62 36.09
C ARG A 208 11.41 0.26 35.40
N SER A 209 10.26 -0.39 35.21
CA SER A 209 10.20 -1.65 34.46
C SER A 209 10.39 -1.46 32.96
N LEU A 210 10.06 -0.28 32.42
CA LEU A 210 10.20 0.03 31.00
C LEU A 210 11.57 0.61 30.65
N GLU A 211 12.23 1.30 31.58
CA GLU A 211 13.56 1.92 31.46
C GLU A 211 14.60 1.11 30.67
N PRO A 212 14.89 -0.17 30.98
CA PRO A 212 15.90 -0.94 30.23
C PRO A 212 15.47 -1.26 28.79
N VAL A 213 14.19 -1.20 28.48
CA VAL A 213 13.67 -1.35 27.12
C VAL A 213 13.78 0.00 26.41
N LEU A 214 13.35 1.09 27.05
CA LEU A 214 13.40 2.44 26.48
C LEU A 214 14.83 2.89 26.14
N GLU A 215 15.80 2.67 27.03
CA GLU A 215 17.20 2.99 26.80
C GLU A 215 17.81 2.19 25.65
N ARG A 216 17.40 0.93 25.46
CA ARG A 216 17.82 0.10 24.32
C ARG A 216 17.33 0.62 22.97
N HIS A 217 16.24 1.37 22.98
CA HIS A 217 15.60 1.95 21.80
C HIS A 217 15.88 3.46 21.66
N SER A 218 16.96 3.95 22.28
CA SER A 218 17.41 5.35 22.19
C SER A 218 16.39 6.39 22.68
N LEU A 219 15.40 6.00 23.50
CA LEU A 219 14.55 6.97 24.18
C LEU A 219 15.28 7.55 25.38
N VAL A 220 15.33 8.87 25.45
CA VAL A 220 16.09 9.61 26.46
C VAL A 220 15.15 10.09 27.55
N ARG A 221 15.56 9.87 28.80
CA ARG A 221 14.85 10.41 29.96
C ARG A 221 15.02 11.92 30.03
N CYS A 222 13.95 12.68 29.85
CA CYS A 222 13.95 14.14 29.91
C CYS A 222 13.36 14.71 31.22
N HIS A 223 12.54 13.92 31.91
CA HIS A 223 11.97 14.25 33.22
C HIS A 223 11.83 12.99 34.08
N ARG A 224 11.55 13.15 35.38
CA ARG A 224 11.27 12.00 36.26
C ARG A 224 10.11 11.14 35.76
N SER A 225 9.14 11.77 35.10
CA SER A 225 7.92 11.16 34.57
C SER A 225 7.86 11.13 33.03
N TYR A 226 8.92 11.54 32.32
CA TYR A 226 8.89 11.60 30.85
C TYR A 226 10.15 11.01 30.22
N TYR A 227 9.92 10.26 29.16
CA TYR A 227 10.90 9.86 28.16
C TYR A 227 10.51 10.44 26.82
N VAL A 228 11.49 10.88 26.05
CA VAL A 228 11.29 11.46 24.72
C VAL A 228 12.17 10.75 23.72
N ASN A 229 11.67 10.58 22.50
CA ASN A 229 12.51 10.14 21.41
C ASN A 229 13.27 11.33 20.84
N ALA A 230 14.60 11.32 20.95
CA ALA A 230 15.44 12.44 20.55
C ALA A 230 15.35 12.74 19.05
N THR A 231 15.06 11.75 18.20
CA THR A 231 14.91 11.95 16.75
C THR A 231 13.72 12.83 16.37
N HIS A 232 12.70 12.92 17.24
CA HIS A 232 11.49 13.73 16.99
C HIS A 232 11.54 15.10 17.66
N VAL A 233 12.62 15.44 18.36
CA VAL A 233 12.74 16.73 19.04
C VAL A 233 13.25 17.76 18.05
N GLU A 234 12.40 18.73 17.71
CA GLU A 234 12.75 19.85 16.81
C GLU A 234 13.60 20.89 17.54
N LEU A 235 13.21 21.25 18.76
CA LEU A 235 13.85 22.33 19.51
C LEU A 235 13.56 22.21 21.01
N VAL A 236 14.56 22.50 21.85
CA VAL A 236 14.38 22.64 23.29
C VAL A 236 14.45 24.11 23.69
N LYS A 237 13.31 24.69 24.07
CA LYS A 237 13.19 26.08 24.55
C LYS A 237 13.21 26.14 26.06
N LYS A 238 13.88 27.16 26.62
CA LYS A 238 13.72 27.53 28.03
C LYS A 238 12.54 28.48 28.15
N ASP A 239 11.60 28.14 29.00
CA ASP A 239 10.52 29.03 29.41
C ASP A 239 11.07 30.14 30.32
N SER A 240 10.35 31.26 30.37
CA SER A 240 10.57 32.45 31.18
C SER A 240 10.80 32.17 32.68
N VAL A 241 10.29 31.04 33.18
CA VAL A 241 10.43 30.58 34.58
C VAL A 241 11.63 29.64 34.78
N GLY A 242 12.41 29.36 33.72
CA GLY A 242 13.62 28.54 33.76
C GLY A 242 13.39 27.03 33.63
N TYR A 243 12.21 26.60 33.20
CA TYR A 243 11.90 25.22 32.80
C TYR A 243 12.24 25.01 31.32
N ALA A 244 12.77 23.85 30.95
CA ALA A 244 13.01 23.54 29.54
C ALA A 244 11.84 22.74 28.97
N LEU A 245 11.41 23.03 27.74
CA LEU A 245 10.35 22.35 27.01
C LEU A 245 10.90 21.85 25.68
N ALA A 246 10.76 20.55 25.41
CA ALA A 246 11.09 19.94 24.13
C ALA A 246 9.86 19.99 23.23
N ARG A 247 9.97 20.70 22.11
CA ARG A 247 8.98 20.72 21.04
C ARG A 247 9.27 19.58 20.08
N LEU A 248 8.22 18.85 19.70
CA LEU A 248 8.30 17.74 18.77
C LEU A 248 7.96 18.20 17.35
N ASP A 249 8.50 17.50 16.36
CA ASP A 249 8.32 17.72 14.91
C ASP A 249 6.88 17.47 14.41
N THR A 250 6.00 16.94 15.27
CA THR A 250 4.64 16.54 14.92
C THR A 250 3.63 17.63 15.34
N GLU A 251 2.84 18.12 14.37
CA GLU A 251 1.79 19.11 14.63
C GLU A 251 0.68 18.58 15.55
N GLY A 252 0.27 19.39 16.52
CA GLY A 252 -0.82 19.07 17.46
C GLY A 252 -0.40 18.30 18.73
N VAL A 253 0.90 18.10 18.95
CA VAL A 253 1.44 17.47 20.16
C VAL A 253 1.90 18.52 21.17
N GLU A 254 1.55 18.32 22.45
CA GLU A 254 1.95 19.23 23.52
C GLU A 254 3.48 19.17 23.79
N PRO A 255 4.12 20.31 24.13
CA PRO A 255 5.54 20.32 24.48
C PRO A 255 5.85 19.45 25.70
N VAL A 256 6.92 18.65 25.62
CA VAL A 256 7.33 17.74 26.71
C VAL A 256 8.21 18.50 27.71
N PRO A 257 7.91 18.46 29.03
CA PRO A 257 8.72 19.12 30.04
C PRO A 257 10.06 18.42 30.25
N VAL A 258 11.14 19.21 30.33
CA VAL A 258 12.52 18.75 30.52
C VAL A 258 13.06 19.35 31.81
N SER A 259 13.53 18.51 32.73
CA SER A 259 14.11 18.97 34.00
C SER A 259 15.53 19.50 33.82
N LYS A 260 15.96 20.41 34.71
CA LYS A 260 17.31 21.00 34.70
C LYS A 260 18.44 19.96 34.66
N ARG A 261 18.27 18.81 35.34
CA ARG A 261 19.27 17.73 35.39
C ARG A 261 19.45 17.02 34.05
N TYR A 262 18.38 16.88 33.27
CA TYR A 262 18.39 16.14 32.01
C TYR A 262 18.58 17.02 30.78
N TYR A 263 18.50 18.35 30.95
CA TYR A 263 18.67 19.31 29.86
C TYR A 263 20.01 19.19 29.15
N GLN A 264 21.12 19.10 29.89
CA GLN A 264 22.46 18.98 29.29
C GLN A 264 22.63 17.67 28.51
N ALA A 265 22.09 16.56 29.02
CA ALA A 265 22.15 15.27 28.35
C ALA A 265 21.33 15.25 27.06
N LEU A 266 20.12 15.82 27.09
CA LEU A 266 19.26 15.91 25.90
C LEU A 266 19.84 16.87 24.86
N SER A 267 20.35 18.04 25.27
CA SER A 267 20.93 19.03 24.36
C SER A 267 22.23 18.58 23.70
N ALA A 268 22.93 17.58 24.25
CA ALA A 268 24.13 17.00 23.63
C ALA A 268 23.81 15.94 22.56
N LEU A 269 22.56 15.47 22.51
CA LEU A 269 22.09 14.42 21.59
C LEU A 269 21.28 14.99 20.40
N LEU A 270 21.01 16.29 20.40
CA LEU A 270 20.35 17.04 19.33
C LEU A 270 21.41 17.76 18.49
#